data_AF-A0A660DWP3-F1
#
_entry.id   AF-A0A660DWP3-F1
#
_cell.length_a   1.000
_cell.length_b   1.000
_cell.length_c   1.000
_cell.angle_alpha   90.00
_cell.angle_beta   90.00
_cell.angle_gamma   90.00
#
_symmetry.space_group_name_H-M   'P 1'
#
loop_
_entity.id
_entity.type
_entity.pdbx_description
1 polymer ?
#
loop_
_entity_poly.entity_id
_entity_poly.type
_entity_poly.pdbx_seq_one_letter_code
_entity_poly.pdbx_strand_id
1 'polypeptide(L)'
;MIMTTAAMIVATIGVFMVVTKGNVGRLFAGNQVLFATVLILLGALCWVIYTTGGADFADWSILRYSTLTTIYGVGSVIVILAIATSLGYLSVPSWSQISGVSGALGYMITLAGVVAVFAWNLGNRLVTPTNGILFMNLVPITSFVITILGGYHVSWFEISGCVLTIVALVGNNVANRRVAKALSVDD
;
A
#
# COMPACT_ATOMS: atom_id res chain seq x y z
N MET A 1 8.29 -17.52 11.55
CA MET A 1 8.99 -16.22 11.50
C MET A 1 10.01 -16.17 10.36
N ILE A 2 11.07 -16.99 10.36
CA ILE A 2 12.14 -16.98 9.33
C ILE A 2 11.59 -17.08 7.89
N MET A 3 10.69 -18.01 7.63
CA MET A 3 10.11 -18.23 6.31
C MET A 3 9.24 -17.05 5.82
N THR A 4 8.53 -16.39 6.74
CA THR A 4 7.73 -15.19 6.42
C THR A 4 8.62 -14.02 6.05
N THR A 5 9.72 -13.82 6.80
CA THR A 5 10.73 -12.81 6.48
C THR A 5 11.39 -13.10 5.13
N ALA A 6 11.73 -14.36 4.83
CA ALA A 6 12.28 -14.74 3.53
C ALA A 6 11.29 -14.43 2.39
N ALA A 7 10.01 -14.76 2.57
CA ALA A 7 8.97 -14.44 1.60
C ALA A 7 8.79 -12.93 1.40
N MET A 8 8.89 -12.11 2.46
CA MET A 8 8.87 -10.65 2.36
C MET A 8 10.02 -10.14 1.50
N ILE A 9 11.24 -10.65 1.69
CA ILE A 9 12.42 -10.25 0.91
C ILE A 9 12.23 -10.62 -0.56
N VAL A 10 11.80 -11.87 -0.84
CA VAL A 10 11.57 -12.34 -2.21
C VAL A 10 10.46 -11.55 -2.90
N ALA A 11 9.36 -11.27 -2.21
CA ALA A 11 8.27 -10.43 -2.73
C ALA A 11 8.75 -8.99 -3.00
N THR A 12 9.59 -8.43 -2.12
CA THR A 12 10.18 -7.10 -2.31
C THR A 12 11.05 -7.05 -3.57
N ILE A 13 11.87 -8.07 -3.80
CA ILE A 13 12.68 -8.18 -5.02
C ILE A 13 11.77 -8.27 -6.26
N GLY A 14 10.71 -9.08 -6.20
CA GLY A 14 9.78 -9.22 -7.32
C GLY A 14 9.07 -7.91 -7.66
N VAL A 15 8.56 -7.19 -6.65
CA VAL A 15 7.97 -5.85 -6.82
C VAL A 15 8.99 -4.85 -7.36
N PHE A 16 10.22 -4.88 -6.85
CA PHE A 16 11.30 -4.01 -7.34
C PHE A 16 11.57 -4.22 -8.84
N MET A 17 11.57 -5.46 -9.31
CA MET A 17 11.71 -5.78 -10.73
C MET A 17 10.55 -5.23 -11.57
N VAL A 18 9.31 -5.36 -11.08
CA VAL A 18 8.10 -4.83 -11.76
C VAL A 18 8.17 -3.31 -11.87
N VAL A 19 8.52 -2.62 -10.77
CA VAL A 19 8.55 -1.16 -10.73
C VAL A 19 9.70 -0.57 -11.55
N THR A 20 10.89 -1.17 -11.47
CA THR A 20 12.08 -0.67 -12.20
C THR A 20 12.08 -1.04 -13.68
N LYS A 21 11.33 -2.08 -14.08
CA LYS A 21 11.30 -2.65 -15.43
C LYS A 21 12.72 -2.98 -15.95
N GLY A 22 13.60 -3.41 -15.05
CA GLY A 22 15.01 -3.72 -15.36
C GLY A 22 15.95 -2.51 -15.46
N ASN A 23 15.46 -1.27 -15.28
CA ASN A 23 16.29 -0.06 -15.29
C ASN A 23 16.29 0.62 -13.92
N VAL A 24 17.30 0.30 -13.11
CA VAL A 24 17.52 0.86 -11.76
C VAL A 24 17.78 2.37 -11.80
N GLY A 25 18.35 2.88 -12.90
CA GLY A 25 18.61 4.32 -13.08
C GLY A 25 17.35 5.18 -12.99
N ARG A 26 16.16 4.61 -13.26
CA ARG A 26 14.87 5.30 -13.10
C ARG A 26 14.56 5.69 -11.66
N LEU A 27 15.11 4.99 -10.67
CA LEU A 27 14.94 5.34 -9.26
C LEU A 27 15.69 6.61 -8.87
N PHE A 28 16.71 6.97 -9.64
CA PHE A 28 17.58 8.13 -9.41
C PHE A 28 17.36 9.24 -10.45
N ALA A 29 16.47 9.02 -11.42
CA ALA A 29 16.15 9.98 -12.47
C ALA A 29 15.16 11.02 -11.95
N GLY A 30 15.66 12.08 -11.32
CA GLY A 30 14.85 13.21 -10.87
C GLY A 30 15.64 14.24 -10.07
N ASN A 31 15.11 15.45 -9.96
CA ASN A 31 15.63 16.44 -9.01
C ASN A 31 15.03 16.17 -7.62
N GLN A 32 15.80 16.33 -6.54
CA GLN A 32 15.38 16.10 -5.14
C GLN A 32 14.93 14.66 -4.79
N VAL A 33 15.40 13.65 -5.51
CA VAL A 33 15.05 12.22 -5.28
C VAL A 33 15.22 11.82 -3.81
N LEU A 34 16.29 12.26 -3.13
CA LEU A 34 16.55 11.88 -1.74
C LEU A 34 15.47 12.40 -0.78
N PHE A 35 15.09 13.68 -0.89
CA PHE A 35 14.07 14.27 -0.03
C PHE A 35 12.70 13.61 -0.25
N ALA A 36 12.30 13.44 -1.51
CA ALA A 36 11.07 12.74 -1.86
C ALA A 36 11.08 11.28 -1.33
N THR A 37 12.21 10.58 -1.44
CA THR A 37 12.36 9.21 -0.94
C THR A 37 12.19 9.15 0.59
N VAL A 38 12.79 10.08 1.33
CA VAL A 38 12.62 10.14 2.79
C VAL A 38 11.16 10.39 3.16
N LEU A 39 10.47 11.31 2.49
CA LEU A 39 9.04 11.55 2.72
C LEU A 39 8.18 10.32 2.41
N ILE A 40 8.47 9.60 1.33
CA ILE A 40 7.77 8.35 0.98
C ILE A 40 8.01 7.28 2.05
N LEU A 41 9.25 7.13 2.53
CA LEU A 41 9.57 6.19 3.61
C LEU A 41 8.86 6.54 4.93
N LEU A 42 8.78 7.83 5.28
CA LEU A 42 8.02 8.30 6.43
C LEU A 42 6.52 8.01 6.25
N GLY A 43 5.97 8.26 5.06
CA GLY A 43 4.59 7.90 4.74
C GLY A 43 4.31 6.40 4.88
N ALA A 44 5.23 5.56 4.38
CA ALA A 44 5.15 4.11 4.53
C ALA A 44 5.23 3.67 6.00
N LEU A 45 6.08 4.31 6.80
CA LEU A 45 6.16 4.05 8.24
C LEU A 45 4.86 4.44 8.95
N CYS A 46 4.30 5.62 8.66
CA CYS A 46 3.00 6.04 9.18
C CYS A 46 1.89 5.03 8.85
N TRP A 47 1.90 4.49 7.62
CA TRP A 47 0.95 3.47 7.20
C TRP A 47 1.11 2.15 7.95
N VAL A 48 2.34 1.72 8.23
CA VAL A 48 2.61 0.54 9.05
C VAL A 48 2.10 0.76 10.48
N ILE A 49 2.43 1.90 11.10
CA ILE A 49 1.98 2.26 12.46
C ILE A 49 0.44 2.28 12.52
N TYR A 50 -0.21 2.88 11.54
CA TYR A 50 -1.67 2.86 11.41
C TYR A 50 -2.20 1.42 11.34
N THR A 51 -1.66 0.59 10.45
CA THR A 51 -2.16 -0.76 10.21
C THR A 51 -1.95 -1.67 11.43
N THR A 52 -0.80 -1.59 12.09
CA THR A 52 -0.51 -2.41 13.29
C THR A 52 -1.21 -1.86 14.52
N GLY A 53 -1.32 -0.55 14.65
CA GLY A 53 -1.96 0.12 15.79
C GLY A 53 -3.46 -0.20 15.90
N GLY A 54 -4.12 -0.63 14.83
CA GLY A 54 -5.48 -1.13 14.89
C GLY A 54 -5.67 -2.31 15.87
N ALA A 55 -4.63 -3.13 16.09
CA ALA A 55 -4.66 -4.22 17.05
C ALA A 55 -4.71 -3.74 18.51
N ASP A 56 -4.14 -2.56 18.81
CA ASP A 56 -4.15 -1.95 20.14
C ASP A 56 -5.56 -1.44 20.52
N PHE A 57 -6.45 -1.29 19.55
CA PHE A 57 -7.85 -0.86 19.73
C PHE A 57 -8.84 -1.99 19.41
N ALA A 58 -8.57 -3.21 19.88
CA ALA A 58 -9.38 -4.40 19.57
C ALA A 58 -10.88 -4.27 19.94
N ASP A 59 -11.19 -3.50 20.99
CA ASP A 59 -12.57 -3.24 21.44
C ASP A 59 -13.33 -2.22 20.59
N TRP A 60 -12.63 -1.49 19.71
CA TRP A 60 -13.26 -0.49 18.86
C TRP A 60 -13.90 -1.15 17.65
N SER A 61 -15.03 -0.59 17.21
CA SER A 61 -15.55 -0.93 15.90
C SER A 61 -14.60 -0.43 14.80
N ILE A 62 -14.55 -1.16 13.69
CA ILE A 62 -13.77 -0.76 12.50
C ILE A 62 -14.17 0.64 12.04
N LEU A 63 -15.46 0.96 12.14
CA LEU A 63 -15.98 2.30 11.83
C LEU A 63 -15.39 3.36 12.74
N ARG A 64 -15.41 3.15 14.07
CA ARG A 64 -14.86 4.10 15.03
C ARG A 64 -13.37 4.35 14.79
N TYR A 65 -12.59 3.29 14.61
CA TYR A 65 -11.15 3.39 14.35
C TYR A 65 -10.87 4.18 13.06
N SER A 66 -11.55 3.83 11.97
CA SER A 66 -11.38 4.49 10.66
C SER A 66 -11.81 5.96 10.71
N THR A 67 -12.94 6.28 11.34
CA THR A 67 -13.43 7.66 11.44
C THR A 67 -12.48 8.56 12.23
N LEU A 68 -12.03 8.12 13.41
CA LEU A 68 -11.15 8.94 14.26
C LEU A 68 -9.79 9.17 13.59
N THR A 69 -9.17 8.12 13.07
CA THR A 69 -7.89 8.22 12.36
C THR A 69 -8.00 9.09 11.11
N THR A 70 -9.11 9.03 10.38
CA THR A 70 -9.36 9.91 9.24
C THR A 70 -9.52 11.36 9.66
N ILE A 71 -10.27 11.66 10.73
CA ILE A 71 -10.45 13.04 11.22
C ILE A 71 -9.09 13.63 11.61
N TYR A 72 -8.28 12.91 12.38
CA TYR A 72 -6.94 13.37 12.76
C TYR A 72 -6.04 13.54 11.53
N GLY A 73 -6.06 12.58 10.60
CA GLY A 73 -5.29 12.65 9.35
C GLY A 73 -5.67 13.85 8.49
N VAL A 74 -6.96 14.11 8.29
CA VAL A 74 -7.47 15.28 7.56
C VAL A 74 -7.05 16.57 8.25
N GLY A 75 -7.15 16.63 9.58
CA GLY A 75 -6.67 17.78 10.36
C GLY A 75 -5.18 18.06 10.14
N SER A 76 -4.34 17.02 10.20
CA SER A 76 -2.91 17.14 9.93
C SER A 76 -2.62 17.60 8.49
N VAL A 77 -3.32 17.03 7.50
CA VAL A 77 -3.17 17.43 6.09
C VAL A 77 -3.56 18.89 5.88
N ILE A 78 -4.66 19.35 6.47
CA ILE A 78 -5.09 20.76 6.38
C ILE A 78 -4.01 21.69 6.93
N VAL A 79 -3.46 21.38 8.11
CA VAL A 79 -2.40 22.20 8.73
C VAL A 79 -1.14 22.23 7.85
N ILE A 80 -0.68 21.06 7.37
CA ILE A 80 0.51 20.97 6.50
C ILE A 80 0.29 21.75 5.20
N LEU A 81 -0.86 21.59 4.55
CA LEU A 81 -1.19 22.30 3.31
C LEU A 81 -1.29 23.81 3.54
N ALA A 82 -1.90 24.25 4.65
CA ALA A 82 -2.00 25.68 4.98
C ALA A 82 -0.61 26.31 5.16
N ILE A 83 0.29 25.66 5.90
CA ILE A 83 1.67 26.12 6.10
C ILE A 83 2.45 26.12 4.78
N ALA A 84 2.37 25.03 4.01
CA ALA A 84 3.09 24.93 2.74
C ALA A 84 2.59 25.95 1.70
N THR A 85 1.29 26.23 1.69
CA THR A 85 0.69 27.27 0.82
C THR A 85 1.08 28.67 1.29
N SER A 86 1.07 28.96 2.59
CA SER A 86 1.45 30.29 3.11
C SER A 86 2.93 30.60 2.91
N LEU A 87 3.79 29.59 2.92
CA LEU A 87 5.22 29.70 2.58
C LEU A 87 5.49 29.74 1.07
N GLY A 88 4.47 29.62 0.22
CA GLY A 88 4.60 29.65 -1.24
C GLY A 88 5.14 28.37 -1.88
N TYR A 89 5.26 27.28 -1.12
CA TYR A 89 5.68 25.97 -1.66
C TYR A 89 4.58 25.28 -2.46
N LEU A 90 3.30 25.56 -2.15
CA LEU A 90 2.14 25.02 -2.85
C LEU A 90 1.22 26.15 -3.32
N SER A 91 0.49 25.88 -4.40
CA SER A 91 -0.56 26.77 -4.91
C SER A 91 -1.93 26.12 -4.73
N VAL A 92 -2.93 26.93 -4.42
CA VAL A 92 -4.32 26.47 -4.34
C VAL A 92 -4.80 26.17 -5.76
N PRO A 93 -5.34 24.96 -6.02
CA PRO A 93 -5.83 24.61 -7.35
C PRO A 93 -7.03 25.49 -7.74
N SER A 94 -7.12 25.83 -9.03
CA SER A 94 -8.24 26.58 -9.56
C SER A 94 -9.51 25.73 -9.63
N TRP A 95 -10.67 26.39 -9.72
CA TRP A 95 -11.93 25.67 -9.82
C TRP A 95 -12.04 24.79 -11.08
N SER A 96 -11.44 25.21 -12.20
CA SER A 96 -11.40 24.40 -13.42
C SER A 96 -10.54 23.15 -13.28
N GLN A 97 -9.44 23.22 -12.52
CA GLN A 97 -8.62 22.05 -12.22
C GLN A 97 -9.38 21.03 -11.38
N ILE A 98 -10.16 21.49 -10.39
CA ILE A 98 -10.97 20.61 -9.53
C ILE A 98 -12.12 19.98 -10.32
N SER A 99 -12.91 20.79 -11.04
CA SER A 99 -14.05 20.28 -11.80
C SER A 99 -13.64 19.36 -12.95
N GLY A 100 -12.49 19.61 -13.57
CA GLY A 100 -11.89 18.78 -14.62
C GLY A 100 -11.54 17.36 -14.17
N VAL A 101 -11.33 17.13 -12.86
CA VAL A 101 -11.06 15.79 -12.30
C VAL A 101 -12.14 15.31 -11.33
N SER A 102 -13.33 15.91 -11.35
CA SER A 102 -14.43 15.62 -10.43
C SER A 102 -14.83 14.13 -10.41
N GLY A 103 -14.87 13.47 -11.57
CA GLY A 103 -15.12 12.03 -11.64
C GLY A 103 -14.05 11.18 -10.93
N ALA A 104 -12.77 11.53 -11.11
CA ALA A 104 -11.67 10.88 -10.42
C ALA A 104 -11.72 11.15 -8.91
N LEU A 105 -12.05 12.37 -8.49
CA LEU A 105 -12.26 12.70 -7.07
C LEU A 105 -13.42 11.90 -6.47
N GLY A 106 -14.54 11.75 -7.18
CA GLY A 106 -15.67 10.93 -6.75
C GLY A 106 -15.27 9.48 -6.51
N TYR A 107 -14.53 8.89 -7.45
CA TYR A 107 -13.95 7.54 -7.30
C TYR A 107 -13.00 7.45 -6.10
N MET A 108 -12.08 8.41 -5.98
CA MET A 108 -11.05 8.42 -4.94
C MET A 108 -11.66 8.58 -3.55
N ILE A 109 -12.71 9.40 -3.40
CA ILE A 109 -13.39 9.58 -2.12
C ILE A 109 -14.17 8.32 -1.76
N THR A 110 -14.99 7.80 -2.68
CA THR A 110 -15.94 6.72 -2.38
C THR A 110 -15.26 5.35 -2.35
N LEU A 111 -14.70 4.90 -3.46
CA LEU A 111 -14.15 3.55 -3.59
C LEU A 111 -12.77 3.45 -2.96
N ALA A 112 -11.84 4.34 -3.31
CA ALA A 112 -10.48 4.26 -2.79
C ALA A 112 -10.38 4.72 -1.33
N GLY A 113 -11.13 5.75 -0.94
CA GLY A 113 -11.08 6.34 0.39
C GLY A 113 -11.94 5.58 1.40
N VAL A 114 -13.23 5.42 1.13
CA VAL A 114 -14.16 4.83 2.11
C VAL A 114 -14.15 3.30 2.02
N VAL A 115 -14.50 2.74 0.86
CA VAL A 115 -14.70 1.29 0.71
C VAL A 115 -13.40 0.53 0.93
N ALA A 116 -12.31 0.95 0.29
CA ALA A 116 -11.03 0.24 0.38
C ALA A 116 -10.43 0.30 1.79
N VAL A 117 -10.54 1.43 2.51
CA VAL A 117 -10.03 1.54 3.89
C VAL A 117 -10.84 0.67 4.85
N PHE A 118 -12.17 0.61 4.70
CA PHE A 118 -12.97 -0.31 5.49
C PHE A 118 -12.65 -1.77 5.18
N ALA A 119 -12.52 -2.13 3.91
CA ALA A 119 -12.11 -3.47 3.50
C ALA A 119 -10.71 -3.84 4.04
N TRP A 120 -9.79 -2.87 4.03
CA TRP A 120 -8.44 -3.02 4.59
C TRP A 120 -8.49 -3.29 6.09
N ASN A 121 -9.20 -2.47 6.86
CA ASN A 121 -9.27 -2.61 8.31
C ASN A 121 -10.01 -3.89 8.74
N LEU A 122 -11.10 -4.23 8.04
CA LEU A 122 -11.79 -5.50 8.25
C LEU A 122 -10.86 -6.68 7.89
N GLY A 123 -10.20 -6.61 6.75
CA GLY A 123 -9.25 -7.64 6.30
C GLY A 123 -8.14 -7.87 7.33
N ASN A 124 -7.48 -6.79 7.79
CA ASN A 124 -6.43 -6.89 8.81
C ASN A 124 -6.93 -7.48 10.12
N ARG A 125 -8.17 -7.21 10.53
CA ARG A 125 -8.77 -7.84 11.71
C ARG A 125 -8.96 -9.34 11.52
N LEU A 126 -9.29 -9.79 10.31
CA LEU A 126 -9.53 -11.20 10.00
C LEU A 126 -8.24 -12.00 9.77
N VAL A 127 -7.26 -11.44 9.07
CA VAL A 127 -6.04 -12.17 8.68
C VAL A 127 -4.79 -11.79 9.48
N THR A 128 -4.91 -10.86 10.43
CA THR A 128 -3.84 -10.15 11.16
C THR A 128 -3.05 -9.13 10.33
N PRO A 129 -2.54 -8.04 10.95
CA PRO A 129 -1.77 -7.01 10.26
C PRO A 129 -0.56 -7.54 9.48
N THR A 130 0.13 -8.56 9.99
CA THR A 130 1.32 -9.14 9.34
C THR A 130 0.98 -9.75 7.97
N ASN A 131 -0.11 -10.52 7.89
CA ASN A 131 -0.54 -11.08 6.60
C ASN A 131 -1.16 -10.01 5.70
N GLY A 132 -1.80 -8.98 6.27
CA GLY A 132 -2.30 -7.84 5.50
C GLY A 132 -1.17 -7.08 4.80
N ILE A 133 -0.10 -6.72 5.51
CA ILE A 133 1.07 -6.03 4.93
C ILE A 133 1.71 -6.89 3.82
N LEU A 134 1.78 -8.21 3.99
CA LEU A 134 2.21 -9.10 2.92
C LEU A 134 1.32 -9.02 1.67
N PHE A 135 0.00 -8.94 1.87
CA PHE A 135 -0.98 -8.79 0.79
C PHE A 135 -0.79 -7.50 -0.01
N MET A 136 -0.22 -6.42 0.56
CA MET A 136 0.10 -5.21 -0.21
C MET A 136 1.06 -5.46 -1.36
N ASN A 137 1.90 -6.49 -1.30
CA ASN A 137 2.77 -6.84 -2.41
C ASN A 137 1.99 -7.27 -3.68
N LEU A 138 0.69 -7.57 -3.57
CA LEU A 138 -0.18 -7.82 -4.73
C LEU A 138 -0.68 -6.53 -5.41
N VAL A 139 -0.68 -5.38 -4.73
CA VAL A 139 -1.13 -4.10 -5.31
C VAL A 139 -0.38 -3.73 -6.60
N PRO A 140 0.97 -3.77 -6.67
CA PRO A 140 1.68 -3.52 -7.92
C PRO A 140 1.35 -4.57 -8.99
N ILE A 141 1.02 -5.81 -8.59
CA ILE A 141 0.67 -6.89 -9.52
C ILE A 141 -0.71 -6.68 -10.14
N THR A 142 -1.71 -6.27 -9.36
CA THR A 142 -3.05 -5.99 -9.88
C THR A 142 -3.02 -4.78 -10.82
N SER A 143 -2.31 -3.72 -10.45
CA SER A 143 -2.07 -2.56 -11.33
C SER A 143 -1.39 -2.96 -12.64
N PHE A 144 -0.37 -3.82 -12.54
CA PHE A 144 0.31 -4.38 -13.70
C PHE A 144 -0.65 -5.16 -14.61
N VAL A 145 -1.44 -6.10 -14.08
CA VAL A 145 -2.44 -6.87 -14.85
C VAL A 145 -3.45 -5.94 -15.55
N ILE A 146 -3.97 -4.93 -14.87
CA ILE A 146 -4.89 -3.94 -15.48
C ILE A 146 -4.21 -3.23 -16.65
N THR A 147 -2.94 -2.87 -16.50
CA THR A 147 -2.17 -2.17 -17.53
C THR A 147 -1.94 -3.06 -18.76
N ILE A 148 -1.74 -4.38 -18.59
CA ILE A 148 -1.66 -5.36 -19.69
C ILE A 148 -2.99 -5.42 -20.45
N LEU A 149 -4.10 -5.52 -19.72
CA LEU A 149 -5.43 -5.55 -20.33
C LEU A 149 -5.75 -4.27 -21.11
N GLY A 150 -5.14 -3.15 -20.72
CA GLY A 150 -5.16 -1.88 -21.46
C GLY A 150 -4.28 -1.83 -22.71
N GLY A 151 -3.61 -2.93 -23.08
CA GLY A 151 -2.80 -3.04 -24.30
C GLY A 151 -1.31 -2.70 -24.13
N TYR A 152 -0.81 -2.57 -22.89
CA TYR A 152 0.60 -2.30 -22.65
C TYR A 152 1.49 -3.52 -22.94
N HIS A 153 2.57 -3.30 -23.69
CA HIS A 153 3.58 -4.32 -23.95
C HIS A 153 4.56 -4.46 -22.79
N VAL A 154 4.57 -5.66 -22.23
CA VAL A 154 5.26 -6.02 -21.01
C VAL A 154 6.68 -6.48 -21.27
N SER A 155 7.61 -6.10 -20.40
CA SER A 155 8.96 -6.65 -20.38
C SER A 155 9.06 -7.99 -19.62
N TRP A 156 10.01 -8.83 -20.01
CA TRP A 156 10.31 -10.08 -19.28
C TRP A 156 10.67 -9.85 -17.81
N PHE A 157 11.24 -8.68 -17.47
CA PHE A 157 11.53 -8.30 -16.08
C PHE A 157 10.26 -8.12 -15.25
N GLU A 158 9.23 -7.48 -15.81
CA GLU A 158 7.94 -7.31 -15.14
C GLU A 158 7.23 -8.65 -14.93
N ILE A 159 7.25 -9.54 -15.93
CA ILE A 159 6.68 -10.89 -15.81
C ILE A 159 7.40 -11.69 -14.72
N SER A 160 8.73 -11.70 -14.76
CA SER A 160 9.55 -12.45 -13.80
C SER A 160 9.35 -11.93 -12.37
N GLY A 161 9.31 -10.61 -12.20
CA GLY A 161 9.03 -9.98 -10.92
C GLY A 161 7.64 -10.32 -10.39
N CYS A 162 6.63 -10.32 -11.27
CA CYS A 162 5.26 -10.70 -10.92
C CYS A 162 5.17 -12.16 -10.44
N VAL A 163 5.76 -13.10 -11.20
CA VAL A 163 5.80 -14.52 -10.83
C VAL A 163 6.52 -14.71 -9.50
N LEU A 164 7.66 -14.06 -9.30
CA LEU A 164 8.44 -14.15 -8.06
C LEU A 164 7.63 -13.70 -6.85
N THR A 165 6.93 -12.56 -6.96
CA THR A 165 6.05 -12.04 -5.90
C THR A 165 4.91 -13.01 -5.60
N ILE A 166 4.22 -13.52 -6.63
CA ILE A 166 3.11 -14.46 -6.44
C ILE A 166 3.58 -15.74 -5.74
N VAL A 167 4.69 -16.33 -6.19
CA VAL A 167 5.25 -17.55 -5.60
C VAL A 167 5.64 -17.33 -4.13
N ALA A 168 6.26 -16.20 -3.80
CA ALA A 168 6.62 -15.87 -2.42
C ALA A 168 5.39 -15.79 -1.50
N LEU A 169 4.33 -15.13 -1.97
CA LEU A 169 3.10 -14.95 -1.19
C LEU A 169 2.33 -16.25 -1.02
N VAL A 170 2.16 -17.02 -2.11
CA VAL A 170 1.50 -18.33 -2.06
C VAL A 170 2.29 -19.30 -1.18
N GLY A 171 3.62 -19.34 -1.34
CA GLY A 171 4.50 -20.17 -0.53
C GLY A 171 4.39 -19.85 0.96
N ASN A 172 4.44 -18.57 1.33
CA ASN A 172 4.24 -18.15 2.71
C ASN A 172 2.86 -18.54 3.25
N ASN A 173 1.80 -18.35 2.47
CA ASN A 173 0.45 -18.70 2.90
C ASN A 173 0.29 -20.21 3.14
N VAL A 174 0.74 -21.03 2.19
CA VAL A 174 0.67 -22.50 2.29
C VAL A 174 1.42 -22.98 3.52
N ALA A 175 2.61 -22.45 3.76
CA ALA A 175 3.41 -22.92 4.87
C ALA A 175 2.90 -22.40 6.24
N ASN A 176 2.34 -21.19 6.31
CA ASN A 176 1.60 -20.74 7.50
C ASN A 176 0.40 -21.66 7.81
N ARG A 177 -0.35 -22.08 6.78
CA ARG A 177 -1.45 -23.05 6.95
C ARG A 177 -0.98 -24.42 7.43
N ARG A 178 0.17 -24.89 6.93
CA ARG A 178 0.76 -26.17 7.39
C ARG A 178 1.15 -26.13 8.86
N VAL A 179 1.77 -25.04 9.31
CA VAL A 179 2.13 -24.84 10.73
C VAL A 179 0.87 -24.78 11.59
N ALA A 180 -0.15 -24.00 11.19
CA ALA A 180 -1.41 -23.93 11.93
C ALA A 180 -2.11 -25.29 12.04
N LYS A 181 -2.11 -26.08 10.96
CA LYS A 181 -2.68 -27.43 10.98
C LYS A 181 -1.91 -28.39 11.88
N ALA A 182 -0.58 -28.33 11.89
CA ALA A 182 0.24 -29.16 12.77
C ALA A 182 -0.06 -28.88 14.24
N LEU A 183 -0.17 -27.60 14.63
CA LEU A 183 -0.49 -27.20 16.00
C LEU A 183 -1.90 -27.62 16.44
N SER A 184 -2.88 -27.67 15.52
CA SER A 184 -4.26 -28.12 15.83
C SER A 184 -4.44 -29.64 15.92
N VAL A 185 -3.41 -30.43 15.59
CA VAL A 185 -3.44 -31.90 15.66
C VAL A 185 -2.85 -32.41 16.99
N ASP A 186 -2.13 -31.54 17.71
CA ASP A 186 -1.55 -31.83 19.02
C ASP A 186 -2.47 -31.44 20.21
N ASP A 187 -3.68 -30.92 19.93
CA ASP A 187 -4.79 -30.65 20.88
C ASP A 187 -5.89 -31.72 20.79
#